data_AF-A0A938E0G0-F1
#
_entry.id   AF-A0A938E0G0-F1
#
_cell.length_a   1.000
_cell.length_b   1.000
_cell.length_c   1.000
_cell.angle_alpha   90.00
_cell.angle_beta   90.00
_cell.angle_gamma   90.00
#
_symmetry.space_group_name_H-M   'P 1'
#
loop_
_entity.id
_entity.type
_entity.pdbx_description
1 polymer ?
#
loop_
_entity_poly.entity_id
_entity_poly.type
_entity_poly.pdbx_seq_one_letter_code
_entity_poly.pdbx_strand_id
1 'polypeptide(L)'
;MLLRRALILLTASTLALTACGGGPAGDDLALDAPAAFSDQSADGEALANAWFALLARTGSGTGTAEVSPEAVARAVELVKPYLDQAFQLQRATGQRYTRENYVPSDIDEFEISNLIVTEPRDGLKVLRFAISTPGATTPDSGMVMSDDLQPRLTVVRWDEELDRWLIVSHANFNTPVQAVCNQEPIILEFEEVSTSEEDQELGETLARTWFSLLVAGDGSPLLNPQVQGQSAGGSGYSTSAEYKPGQMKAAELSDFVVTRNGDLLVVTLGVSAEGTVYAGSTKLGTKTNPRVLTFLQDDQGEWSLIATATFNPPADIPAGVECAVSTN
;
A
#
# COMPACT_ATOMS: atom_id res chain seq x y z
N MET A 1 -15.54 4.64 -72.92
CA MET A 1 -15.16 5.79 -73.78
C MET A 1 -15.62 7.05 -73.06
N LEU A 2 -14.65 7.93 -72.73
CA LEU A 2 -14.78 9.33 -72.24
C LEU A 2 -15.47 9.56 -70.87
N LEU A 3 -14.76 9.76 -69.76
CA LEU A 3 -13.92 10.89 -69.27
C LEU A 3 -14.67 12.04 -68.54
N ARG A 4 -14.25 12.22 -67.27
CA ARG A 4 -14.06 13.47 -66.49
C ARG A 4 -15.35 14.23 -66.07
N ARG A 5 -15.47 14.83 -64.88
CA ARG A 5 -14.50 15.62 -64.08
C ARG A 5 -14.86 15.57 -62.59
N ALA A 6 -13.84 15.71 -61.76
CA ALA A 6 -13.94 16.10 -60.36
C ALA A 6 -14.29 17.59 -60.24
N LEU A 7 -14.99 17.96 -59.15
CA LEU A 7 -14.94 19.30 -58.58
C LEU A 7 -15.17 19.22 -57.07
N ILE A 8 -14.18 19.69 -56.31
CA ILE A 8 -14.19 19.94 -54.87
C ILE A 8 -14.68 21.38 -54.67
N LEU A 9 -15.54 21.64 -53.68
CA LEU A 9 -15.58 22.94 -53.00
C LEU A 9 -16.11 22.77 -51.55
N LEU A 10 -15.27 23.13 -50.59
CA LEU A 10 -15.62 23.44 -49.19
C LEU A 10 -16.46 24.73 -49.13
N THR A 11 -17.36 24.86 -48.14
CA THR A 11 -17.25 25.87 -47.04
C THR A 11 -18.41 25.81 -46.03
N ALA A 12 -18.02 25.77 -44.75
CA ALA A 12 -18.49 26.53 -43.58
C ALA A 12 -19.92 26.37 -42.99
N SER A 13 -19.92 25.73 -41.81
CA SER A 13 -20.38 26.23 -40.50
C SER A 13 -21.80 26.77 -40.29
N THR A 14 -22.55 26.05 -39.45
CA THR A 14 -23.54 26.64 -38.52
C THR A 14 -23.47 25.89 -37.19
N LEU A 15 -23.11 26.61 -36.12
CA LEU A 15 -23.33 26.23 -34.72
C LEU A 15 -24.82 26.40 -34.39
N ALA A 16 -25.38 25.46 -33.63
CA ALA A 16 -26.48 25.72 -32.71
C ALA A 16 -26.41 24.76 -31.52
N LEU A 17 -26.12 25.32 -30.34
CA LEU A 17 -26.33 24.70 -29.03
C LEU A 17 -27.83 24.53 -28.77
N THR A 18 -28.23 23.38 -28.25
CA THR A 18 -29.36 23.26 -27.30
C THR A 18 -29.12 22.10 -26.35
N ALA A 19 -29.29 22.39 -25.06
CA ALA A 19 -28.97 21.55 -23.91
C ALA A 19 -30.15 20.66 -23.44
N CYS A 20 -29.79 19.75 -22.52
CA CYS A 20 -30.57 19.12 -21.44
C CYS A 20 -31.23 17.74 -21.67
N GLY A 21 -30.88 16.84 -20.75
CA GLY A 21 -31.45 15.51 -20.47
C GLY A 21 -30.31 14.52 -20.26
N GLY A 22 -29.86 14.13 -19.06
CA GLY A 22 -30.63 13.80 -17.84
C GLY A 22 -30.90 12.29 -17.81
N GLY A 23 -29.90 11.49 -17.43
CA GLY A 23 -29.96 10.01 -17.30
C GLY A 23 -28.59 9.47 -16.84
N PRO A 24 -28.54 8.36 -16.06
CA PRO A 24 -27.68 8.21 -14.90
C PRO A 24 -26.20 8.01 -15.25
N ALA A 25 -25.33 8.57 -14.40
CA ALA A 25 -23.90 8.27 -14.35
C ALA A 25 -23.71 6.81 -13.86
N GLY A 26 -23.84 5.87 -14.77
CA GLY A 26 -23.22 4.55 -14.74
C GLY A 26 -22.45 4.42 -16.05
N ASP A 27 -21.26 3.84 -16.00
CA ASP A 27 -20.26 3.72 -17.07
C ASP A 27 -19.34 4.94 -17.24
N ASP A 28 -18.32 5.05 -16.37
CA ASP A 28 -16.95 5.47 -16.75
C ASP A 28 -15.92 5.41 -15.58
N LEU A 29 -16.08 4.51 -14.60
CA LEU A 29 -15.01 4.30 -13.58
C LEU A 29 -13.82 3.48 -14.13
N ALA A 30 -13.93 2.97 -15.36
CA ALA A 30 -12.84 2.34 -16.10
C ALA A 30 -12.02 3.34 -16.93
N LEU A 31 -11.95 4.62 -16.52
CA LEU A 31 -11.00 5.57 -17.09
C LEU A 31 -9.58 4.97 -16.98
N ASP A 32 -8.97 4.66 -18.12
CA ASP A 32 -7.65 4.03 -18.32
C ASP A 32 -6.83 3.78 -17.04
N ALA A 33 -6.71 2.51 -16.66
CA ALA A 33 -5.71 2.07 -15.69
C ALA A 33 -4.35 2.68 -16.06
N PRO A 34 -3.53 3.13 -15.09
CA PRO A 34 -2.15 3.48 -15.39
C PRO A 34 -1.49 2.35 -16.18
N ALA A 35 -0.99 2.65 -17.38
CA ALA A 35 -0.60 1.64 -18.38
C ALA A 35 0.40 0.60 -17.85
N ALA A 36 1.24 0.97 -16.88
CA ALA A 36 2.20 0.07 -16.26
C ALA A 36 1.55 -1.12 -15.54
N PHE A 37 0.31 -0.99 -15.05
CA PHE A 37 -0.39 -2.13 -14.44
C PHE A 37 -0.71 -3.23 -15.45
N SER A 38 -0.85 -2.90 -16.74
CA SER A 38 -1.15 -3.87 -17.81
C SER A 38 0.07 -4.19 -18.68
N ASP A 39 1.27 -3.80 -18.26
CA ASP A 39 2.53 -4.14 -18.92
C ASP A 39 3.32 -5.10 -18.02
N GLN A 40 3.35 -6.39 -18.39
CA GLN A 40 4.12 -7.40 -17.66
C GLN A 40 5.61 -7.03 -17.53
N SER A 41 6.14 -6.25 -18.47
CA SER A 41 7.53 -5.81 -18.48
C SER A 41 7.80 -4.53 -17.69
N ALA A 42 6.76 -3.94 -17.08
CA ALA A 42 6.90 -2.73 -16.28
C ALA A 42 7.95 -2.90 -15.17
N ASP A 43 8.87 -1.94 -15.09
CA ASP A 43 9.85 -1.89 -14.01
C ASP A 43 9.21 -1.39 -12.71
N GLY A 44 9.97 -1.45 -11.61
CA GLY A 44 9.45 -1.02 -10.32
C GLY A 44 9.14 0.48 -10.24
N GLU A 45 9.80 1.32 -11.04
CA GLU A 45 9.56 2.77 -11.05
C GLU A 45 8.21 3.07 -11.71
N ALA A 46 7.95 2.45 -12.86
CA ALA A 46 6.67 2.53 -13.54
C ALA A 46 5.53 2.04 -12.64
N LEU A 47 5.73 0.93 -11.92
CA LEU A 47 4.72 0.36 -11.01
C LEU A 47 4.46 1.21 -9.77
N ALA A 48 5.52 1.76 -9.15
CA ALA A 48 5.36 2.66 -8.01
C ALA A 48 4.63 3.95 -8.43
N ASN A 49 5.01 4.55 -9.56
CA ASN A 49 4.32 5.72 -10.11
C ASN A 49 2.87 5.40 -10.49
N ALA A 50 2.60 4.23 -11.09
CA ALA A 50 1.25 3.81 -11.43
C ALA A 50 0.35 3.64 -10.20
N TRP A 51 0.87 3.05 -9.12
CA TRP A 51 0.12 2.92 -7.87
C TRP A 51 -0.28 4.28 -7.30
N PHE A 52 0.65 5.23 -7.20
CA PHE A 52 0.33 6.56 -6.67
C PHE A 52 -0.45 7.42 -7.66
N ALA A 53 -0.29 7.23 -8.97
CA ALA A 53 -1.15 7.84 -9.97
C ALA A 53 -2.60 7.33 -9.87
N LEU A 54 -2.81 6.06 -9.51
CA LEU A 54 -4.14 5.53 -9.22
C LEU A 54 -4.73 6.17 -7.96
N LEU A 55 -3.95 6.27 -6.88
CA LEU A 55 -4.38 6.94 -5.65
C LEU A 55 -4.64 8.44 -5.86
N ALA A 56 -3.84 9.12 -6.68
CA ALA A 56 -4.02 10.54 -6.99
C ALA A 56 -5.38 10.86 -7.63
N ARG A 57 -6.03 9.85 -8.24
CA ARG A 57 -7.36 9.99 -8.85
C ARG A 57 -8.48 9.93 -7.82
N THR A 58 -8.18 9.55 -6.59
CA THR A 58 -9.11 9.66 -5.46
C THR A 58 -9.01 11.02 -4.76
N GLY A 59 -8.09 11.88 -5.22
CA GLY A 59 -7.83 13.23 -4.73
C GLY A 59 -9.04 14.15 -4.74
N SER A 60 -9.31 14.82 -3.63
CA SER A 60 -10.35 15.86 -3.51
C SER A 60 -9.87 17.27 -3.88
N GLY A 61 -8.57 17.45 -4.16
CA GLY A 61 -7.90 18.72 -4.44
C GLY A 61 -6.99 19.15 -3.29
N THR A 62 -5.83 19.74 -3.62
CA THR A 62 -4.80 20.05 -2.62
C THR A 62 -5.31 20.96 -1.51
N GLY A 63 -5.24 20.48 -0.26
CA GLY A 63 -5.71 21.20 0.93
C GLY A 63 -7.20 21.03 1.21
N THR A 64 -7.91 20.26 0.39
CA THR A 64 -9.26 19.77 0.64
C THR A 64 -9.17 18.36 1.21
N ALA A 65 -10.05 18.06 2.17
CA ALA A 65 -10.22 16.70 2.66
C ALA A 65 -11.55 16.17 2.13
N GLU A 66 -11.55 14.93 1.64
CA GLU A 66 -12.79 14.26 1.26
C GLU A 66 -13.71 14.08 2.48
N VAL A 67 -14.94 14.57 2.39
CA VAL A 67 -15.95 14.61 3.47
C VAL A 67 -17.19 13.75 3.19
N SER A 68 -17.32 13.19 1.99
CA SER A 68 -18.50 12.40 1.57
C SER A 68 -18.21 10.89 1.61
N PRO A 69 -19.03 10.10 2.34
CA PRO A 69 -18.97 8.64 2.27
C PRO A 69 -19.10 8.08 0.85
N GLU A 70 -19.91 8.70 -0.01
CA GLU A 70 -20.09 8.29 -1.40
C GLU A 70 -18.81 8.47 -2.24
N ALA A 71 -18.03 9.52 -1.98
CA ALA A 71 -16.76 9.73 -2.64
C ALA A 71 -15.69 8.74 -2.16
N VAL A 72 -15.61 8.50 -0.85
CA VAL A 72 -14.73 7.47 -0.29
C VAL A 72 -15.08 6.08 -0.84
N ALA A 73 -16.37 5.73 -0.94
CA ALA A 73 -16.80 4.47 -1.52
C ALA A 73 -16.39 4.33 -3.00
N ARG A 74 -16.49 5.41 -3.80
CA ARG A 74 -15.99 5.42 -5.19
C ARG A 74 -14.47 5.22 -5.26
N ALA A 75 -13.73 5.82 -4.33
CA ALA A 75 -12.28 5.64 -4.24
C ALA A 75 -11.91 4.17 -3.91
N VAL A 76 -12.64 3.53 -3.00
CA VAL A 76 -12.50 2.10 -2.70
C VAL A 76 -12.72 1.26 -3.97
N GLU A 77 -13.83 1.48 -4.68
CA GLU A 77 -14.15 0.74 -5.91
C GLU A 77 -13.13 0.96 -7.04
N LEU A 78 -12.56 2.16 -7.14
CA LEU A 78 -11.51 2.46 -8.13
C LEU A 78 -10.24 1.64 -7.88
N VAL A 79 -9.86 1.45 -6.60
CA VAL A 79 -8.59 0.84 -6.23
C VAL A 79 -8.67 -0.68 -6.07
N LYS A 80 -9.81 -1.20 -5.60
CA LYS A 80 -10.02 -2.63 -5.33
C LYS A 80 -9.58 -3.58 -6.46
N PRO A 81 -9.77 -3.26 -7.77
CA PRO A 81 -9.31 -4.12 -8.87
C PRO A 81 -7.79 -4.27 -9.03
N TYR A 82 -6.98 -3.49 -8.30
CA TYR A 82 -5.51 -3.51 -8.33
C TYR A 82 -4.89 -4.08 -7.06
N LEU A 83 -5.73 -4.50 -6.12
CA LEU A 83 -5.28 -5.21 -4.93
C LEU A 83 -5.16 -6.69 -5.27
N ASP A 84 -4.32 -7.43 -4.57
CA ASP A 84 -4.30 -8.88 -4.61
C ASP A 84 -5.34 -9.48 -3.65
N GLN A 85 -5.68 -10.76 -3.79
CA GLN A 85 -6.45 -11.48 -2.77
C GLN A 85 -5.69 -11.57 -1.43
N ALA A 86 -4.36 -11.69 -1.46
CA ALA A 86 -3.54 -11.64 -0.26
C ALA A 86 -3.29 -10.22 0.26
N PHE A 87 -3.88 -9.17 -0.35
CA PHE A 87 -3.57 -7.78 0.00
C PHE A 87 -3.73 -7.50 1.49
N GLN A 88 -2.68 -6.96 2.11
CA GLN A 88 -2.77 -6.25 3.38
C GLN A 88 -1.97 -4.95 3.37
N LEU A 89 -2.46 -3.97 4.15
CA LEU A 89 -1.79 -2.70 4.35
C LEU A 89 -1.74 -2.34 5.82
N GLN A 90 -0.62 -1.73 6.24
CA GLN A 90 -0.47 -1.12 7.56
C GLN A 90 -0.09 0.36 7.40
N ARG A 91 -0.84 1.25 8.07
CA ARG A 91 -0.49 2.68 8.22
C ARG A 91 0.25 2.94 9.54
N ALA A 92 1.07 3.99 9.59
CA ALA A 92 1.77 4.41 10.80
C ALA A 92 0.83 4.85 11.94
N THR A 93 -0.38 5.28 11.60
CA THR A 93 -1.49 5.60 12.51
C THR A 93 -2.13 4.37 13.16
N GLY A 94 -1.73 3.16 12.76
CA GLY A 94 -2.20 1.90 13.36
C GLY A 94 -3.30 1.19 12.58
N GLN A 95 -4.01 1.87 11.67
CA GLN A 95 -4.99 1.17 10.82
C GLN A 95 -4.33 0.08 9.98
N ARG A 96 -5.06 -1.03 9.90
CA ARG A 96 -4.74 -2.19 9.09
C ARG A 96 -5.90 -2.47 8.15
N TYR A 97 -5.56 -2.85 6.93
CA TYR A 97 -6.53 -3.23 5.92
C TYR A 97 -6.16 -4.54 5.26
N THR A 98 -7.19 -5.15 4.69
CA THR A 98 -7.17 -6.26 3.75
C THR A 98 -7.75 -5.77 2.42
N ARG A 99 -7.82 -6.63 1.40
CA ARG A 99 -8.49 -6.30 0.12
C ARG A 99 -9.90 -5.76 0.32
N GLU A 100 -10.68 -6.35 1.22
CA GLU A 100 -12.11 -6.12 1.30
C GLU A 100 -12.49 -4.83 2.04
N ASN A 101 -11.60 -4.32 2.90
CA ASN A 101 -11.89 -3.17 3.75
C ASN A 101 -10.93 -1.99 3.54
N TYR A 102 -10.10 -2.02 2.49
CA TYR A 102 -9.13 -0.96 2.25
C TYR A 102 -9.79 0.35 1.87
N VAL A 103 -9.56 1.37 2.70
CA VAL A 103 -9.87 2.77 2.37
C VAL A 103 -8.60 3.46 1.88
N PRO A 104 -8.54 3.95 0.63
CA PRO A 104 -7.37 4.68 0.14
C PRO A 104 -7.17 6.02 0.87
N SER A 105 -5.93 6.49 0.89
CA SER A 105 -5.65 7.87 1.31
C SER A 105 -6.12 8.82 0.20
N ASP A 106 -6.64 9.97 0.60
CA ASP A 106 -6.94 11.07 -0.30
C ASP A 106 -5.61 11.78 -0.60
N ILE A 107 -5.17 11.71 -1.85
CA ILE A 107 -3.87 12.22 -2.33
C ILE A 107 -4.14 12.93 -3.64
N ASP A 108 -3.52 14.08 -3.86
CA ASP A 108 -3.60 14.81 -5.14
C ASP A 108 -2.28 14.76 -5.91
N GLU A 109 -1.19 14.98 -5.18
CA GLU A 109 0.15 15.09 -5.73
C GLU A 109 1.10 14.18 -4.96
N PHE A 110 2.14 13.71 -5.65
CA PHE A 110 3.15 12.87 -5.04
C PHE A 110 4.50 13.00 -5.74
N GLU A 111 5.57 12.75 -4.98
CA GLU A 111 6.93 12.65 -5.48
C GLU A 111 7.62 11.43 -4.88
N ILE A 112 8.01 10.47 -5.74
CA ILE A 112 8.74 9.26 -5.35
C ILE A 112 10.24 9.48 -5.49
N SER A 113 11.01 8.98 -4.53
CA SER A 113 12.47 8.98 -4.59
C SER A 113 13.06 7.73 -3.95
N ASN A 114 14.36 7.51 -4.16
CA ASN A 114 15.15 6.44 -3.53
C ASN A 114 14.57 5.03 -3.74
N LEU A 115 14.02 4.76 -4.92
CA LEU A 115 13.44 3.46 -5.24
C LEU A 115 14.53 2.38 -5.39
N ILE A 116 14.28 1.27 -4.71
CA ILE A 116 15.05 0.04 -4.77
C ILE A 116 14.08 -1.10 -5.08
N VAL A 117 14.44 -1.91 -6.06
CA VAL A 117 13.63 -3.02 -6.55
C VAL A 117 14.41 -4.31 -6.40
N THR A 118 13.76 -5.34 -5.88
CA THR A 118 14.24 -6.72 -5.94
C THR A 118 13.16 -7.62 -6.51
N GLU A 119 13.58 -8.76 -7.06
CA GLU A 119 12.69 -9.71 -7.75
C GLU A 119 12.91 -11.11 -7.16
N PRO A 120 12.18 -11.47 -6.08
CA PRO A 120 12.32 -12.79 -5.46
C PRO A 120 11.95 -13.96 -6.38
N ARG A 121 11.12 -13.70 -7.39
CA ARG A 121 10.74 -14.60 -8.48
C ARG A 121 10.25 -13.78 -9.67
N ASP A 122 10.30 -14.34 -10.88
CA ASP A 122 9.58 -13.85 -12.05
C ASP A 122 8.11 -13.51 -11.71
N GLY A 123 7.66 -12.35 -12.18
CA GLY A 123 6.31 -11.85 -11.89
C GLY A 123 6.10 -11.37 -10.46
N LEU A 124 7.14 -11.19 -9.65
CA LEU A 124 7.03 -10.69 -8.27
C LEU A 124 8.14 -9.67 -7.98
N LYS A 125 7.75 -8.47 -7.54
CA LYS A 125 8.69 -7.40 -7.21
C LYS A 125 8.46 -6.88 -5.80
N VAL A 126 9.54 -6.56 -5.11
CA VAL A 126 9.53 -5.84 -3.83
C VAL A 126 10.11 -4.45 -4.09
N LEU A 127 9.33 -3.43 -3.74
CA LEU A 127 9.60 -2.03 -3.99
C LEU A 127 9.80 -1.31 -2.66
N ARG A 128 11.01 -0.81 -2.41
CA ARG A 128 11.29 0.06 -1.25
C ARG A 128 11.68 1.43 -1.75
N PHE A 129 10.95 2.45 -1.32
CA PHE A 129 11.14 3.83 -1.79
C PHE A 129 10.72 4.79 -0.71
N ALA A 130 10.93 6.08 -0.94
CA ALA A 130 10.41 7.14 -0.12
C ALA A 130 9.48 8.01 -0.97
N ILE A 131 8.43 8.56 -0.36
CA ILE A 131 7.44 9.35 -1.07
C ILE A 131 6.96 10.52 -0.22
N SER A 132 6.80 11.68 -0.87
CA SER A 132 6.06 12.83 -0.34
C SER A 132 4.68 12.84 -0.99
N THR A 133 3.65 13.09 -0.19
CA THR A 133 2.25 13.21 -0.64
C THR A 133 1.64 14.46 -0.01
N PRO A 134 1.98 15.67 -0.51
CA PRO A 134 1.59 16.91 0.13
C PRO A 134 0.07 17.05 0.26
N GLY A 135 -0.39 17.47 1.44
CA GLY A 135 -1.81 17.65 1.73
C GLY A 135 -2.62 16.36 1.85
N ALA A 136 -1.98 15.19 1.78
CA ALA A 136 -2.69 13.92 1.83
C ALA A 136 -3.50 13.75 3.12
N THR A 137 -4.72 13.21 2.99
CA THR A 137 -5.58 12.92 4.14
C THR A 137 -5.98 11.45 4.20
N THR A 138 -6.51 11.05 5.35
CA THR A 138 -6.99 9.71 5.62
C THR A 138 -8.46 9.80 6.04
N PRO A 139 -9.41 9.64 5.11
CA PRO A 139 -10.82 9.93 5.36
C PRO A 139 -11.41 9.13 6.53
N ASP A 140 -10.96 7.89 6.69
CA ASP A 140 -11.41 6.95 7.72
C ASP A 140 -10.76 7.12 9.10
N SER A 141 -9.79 8.03 9.22
CA SER A 141 -9.29 8.51 10.52
C SER A 141 -9.41 10.01 10.74
N GLY A 142 -9.81 10.78 9.72
CA GLY A 142 -9.90 12.24 9.78
C GLY A 142 -8.55 12.91 10.05
N MET A 143 -7.45 12.37 9.50
CA MET A 143 -6.11 12.90 9.73
C MET A 143 -5.47 13.43 8.45
N VAL A 144 -4.76 14.54 8.58
CA VAL A 144 -3.81 15.06 7.59
C VAL A 144 -2.45 14.42 7.83
N MET A 145 -1.84 13.92 6.77
CA MET A 145 -0.58 13.21 6.80
C MET A 145 0.59 14.17 6.55
N SER A 146 1.79 13.79 6.96
CA SER A 146 2.98 14.60 6.71
C SER A 146 3.26 14.75 5.22
N ASP A 147 3.64 15.97 4.84
CA ASP A 147 4.16 16.29 3.50
C ASP A 147 5.62 15.82 3.32
N ASP A 148 6.30 15.45 4.41
CA ASP A 148 7.68 15.02 4.36
C ASP A 148 7.83 13.73 3.55
N LEU A 149 9.04 13.53 3.02
CA LEU A 149 9.41 12.30 2.36
C LEU A 149 9.43 11.14 3.37
N GLN A 150 8.51 10.19 3.23
CA GLN A 150 8.32 9.07 4.16
C GLN A 150 8.52 7.72 3.48
N PRO A 151 9.11 6.71 4.15
CA PRO A 151 9.41 5.43 3.53
C PRO A 151 8.13 4.64 3.17
N ARG A 152 8.26 3.75 2.18
CA ARG A 152 7.27 2.76 1.76
C ARG A 152 7.97 1.44 1.47
N LEU A 153 7.26 0.34 1.72
CA LEU A 153 7.64 -1.00 1.28
C LEU A 153 6.41 -1.65 0.66
N THR A 154 6.47 -1.97 -0.62
CA THR A 154 5.34 -2.50 -1.39
C THR A 154 5.74 -3.78 -2.09
N VAL A 155 4.92 -4.83 -2.00
CA VAL A 155 5.08 -6.04 -2.80
C VAL A 155 4.03 -6.04 -3.89
N VAL A 156 4.44 -6.30 -5.13
CA VAL A 156 3.55 -6.39 -6.29
C VAL A 156 3.77 -7.69 -7.03
N ARG A 157 2.69 -8.31 -7.50
CA ARG A 157 2.77 -9.53 -8.32
C ARG A 157 2.05 -9.34 -9.64
N TRP A 158 2.52 -10.02 -10.67
CA TRP A 158 1.80 -10.18 -11.92
C TRP A 158 0.71 -11.25 -11.75
N ASP A 159 -0.45 -10.98 -12.31
CA ASP A 159 -1.56 -11.91 -12.41
C ASP A 159 -1.80 -12.26 -13.88
N GLU A 160 -1.52 -13.51 -14.24
CA GLU A 160 -1.64 -14.00 -15.62
C GLU A 160 -3.10 -14.12 -16.10
N GLU A 161 -4.06 -14.28 -15.18
CA GLU A 161 -5.49 -14.40 -15.54
C GLU A 161 -6.08 -13.01 -15.83
N LEU A 162 -5.66 -12.01 -15.06
CA LEU A 162 -6.11 -10.63 -15.21
C LEU A 162 -5.23 -9.79 -16.14
N ASP A 163 -4.09 -10.33 -16.61
CA ASP A 163 -3.09 -9.62 -17.42
C ASP A 163 -2.68 -8.29 -16.73
N ARG A 164 -2.37 -8.38 -15.43
CA ARG A 164 -2.24 -7.19 -14.57
C ARG A 164 -1.32 -7.37 -13.37
N TRP A 165 -0.57 -6.33 -13.02
CA TRP A 165 0.11 -6.18 -11.73
C TRP A 165 -0.86 -5.84 -10.59
N LEU A 166 -0.76 -6.55 -9.46
CA LEU A 166 -1.57 -6.35 -8.26
C LEU A 166 -0.69 -6.05 -7.05
N ILE A 167 -1.17 -5.20 -6.15
CA ILE A 167 -0.53 -4.92 -4.87
C ILE A 167 -0.82 -6.07 -3.90
N VAL A 168 0.23 -6.71 -3.39
CA VAL A 168 0.16 -7.83 -2.43
C VAL A 168 0.32 -7.35 -1.00
N SER A 169 1.21 -6.41 -0.75
CA SER A 169 1.31 -5.80 0.58
C SER A 169 1.84 -4.38 0.46
N HIS A 170 1.44 -3.52 1.40
CA HIS A 170 1.90 -2.14 1.43
C HIS A 170 2.12 -1.66 2.87
N ALA A 171 3.32 -1.16 3.14
CA ALA A 171 3.65 -0.52 4.40
C ALA A 171 3.71 1.00 4.19
N ASN A 172 2.76 1.72 4.79
CA ASN A 172 2.70 3.18 4.74
C ASN A 172 3.19 3.79 6.06
N PHE A 173 4.43 4.28 6.06
CA PHE A 173 5.06 4.87 7.24
C PHE A 173 4.76 6.38 7.42
N ASN A 174 3.87 6.98 6.61
CA ASN A 174 3.52 8.39 6.76
C ASN A 174 2.78 8.61 8.08
N THR A 175 3.26 9.57 8.88
CA THR A 175 2.71 9.91 10.20
C THR A 175 1.73 11.08 10.10
N PRO A 176 0.68 11.10 10.95
CA PRO A 176 -0.26 12.21 10.96
C PRO A 176 0.42 13.46 11.52
N VAL A 177 0.06 14.63 11.00
CA VAL A 177 0.52 15.93 11.49
C VAL A 177 -0.62 16.76 12.07
N GLN A 178 -1.84 16.59 11.57
CA GLN A 178 -3.03 17.35 12.01
C GLN A 178 -4.28 16.48 11.94
N ALA A 179 -5.33 16.88 12.68
CA ALA A 179 -6.69 16.42 12.42
C ALA A 179 -7.34 17.31 11.37
N VAL A 180 -8.31 16.78 10.62
CA VAL A 180 -9.19 17.61 9.81
C VAL A 180 -10.27 18.23 10.70
N CYS A 181 -10.39 19.56 10.70
CA CYS A 181 -11.34 20.27 11.57
C CYS A 181 -12.79 19.88 11.24
N ASN A 182 -13.60 19.67 12.29
CA ASN A 182 -15.04 19.46 12.19
C ASN A 182 -15.46 18.31 11.26
N GLN A 183 -14.56 17.37 11.01
CA GLN A 183 -14.82 16.18 10.22
C GLN A 183 -14.71 14.95 11.13
N GLU A 184 -15.80 14.19 11.22
CA GLU A 184 -15.75 12.86 11.81
C GLU A 184 -15.11 11.87 10.83
N PRO A 185 -14.39 10.85 11.33
CA PRO A 185 -13.89 9.78 10.47
C PRO A 185 -15.02 9.13 9.66
N ILE A 186 -14.80 8.97 8.36
CA ILE A 186 -15.77 8.32 7.47
C ILE A 186 -15.64 6.81 7.64
N ILE A 187 -16.58 6.22 8.37
CA ILE A 187 -16.63 4.78 8.60
C ILE A 187 -17.46 4.13 7.50
N LEU A 188 -16.82 3.27 6.73
CA LEU A 188 -17.50 2.37 5.78
C LEU A 188 -17.70 1.01 6.44
N GLU A 189 -18.85 0.40 6.18
CA GLU A 189 -19.13 -0.96 6.61
C GLU A 189 -18.58 -1.94 5.57
N PHE A 190 -17.79 -2.90 6.03
CA PHE A 190 -17.21 -3.95 5.21
C PHE A 190 -17.56 -5.32 5.80
N GLU A 191 -17.62 -6.34 4.94
CA GLU A 191 -17.76 -7.71 5.41
C GLU A 191 -16.53 -8.12 6.22
N GLU A 192 -16.75 -8.94 7.25
CA GLU A 192 -15.63 -9.53 7.99
C GLU A 192 -14.84 -10.44 7.06
N VAL A 193 -13.54 -10.18 6.95
CA VAL A 193 -12.64 -11.05 6.21
C VAL A 193 -12.40 -12.32 7.01
N SER A 194 -12.85 -13.45 6.46
CA SER A 194 -12.55 -14.77 7.02
C SER A 194 -11.32 -15.36 6.34
N THR A 195 -10.30 -15.67 7.14
CA THR A 195 -9.15 -16.48 6.72
C THR A 195 -9.42 -17.94 7.10
N SER A 196 -8.98 -18.89 6.27
CA SER A 196 -9.09 -20.32 6.62
C SER A 196 -8.28 -20.62 7.88
N GLU A 197 -8.72 -21.59 8.69
CA GLU A 197 -7.96 -22.00 9.88
C GLU A 197 -6.55 -22.49 9.53
N GLU A 198 -6.40 -23.18 8.39
CA GLU A 198 -5.12 -23.66 7.87
C GLU A 198 -4.16 -22.50 7.51
N ASP A 199 -4.64 -21.48 6.79
CA ASP A 199 -3.82 -20.34 6.43
C ASP A 199 -3.46 -19.49 7.66
N GLN A 200 -4.40 -19.36 8.60
CA GLN A 200 -4.14 -18.69 9.88
C GLN A 200 -3.03 -19.40 10.66
N GLU A 201 -3.10 -20.73 10.80
CA GLU A 201 -2.08 -21.54 11.49
C GLU A 201 -0.71 -21.44 10.78
N LEU A 202 -0.69 -21.50 9.45
CA LEU A 202 0.52 -21.35 8.65
C LEU A 202 1.16 -19.97 8.87
N GLY A 203 0.38 -18.88 8.75
CA GLY A 203 0.89 -17.52 8.92
C GLY A 203 1.42 -17.26 10.33
N GLU A 204 0.72 -17.74 11.36
CA GLU A 204 1.21 -17.69 12.74
C GLU A 204 2.50 -18.47 12.92
N THR A 205 2.60 -19.66 12.34
CA THR A 205 3.80 -20.52 12.41
C THR A 205 5.00 -19.86 11.76
N LEU A 206 4.84 -19.28 10.57
CA LEU A 206 5.91 -18.58 9.85
C LEU A 206 6.38 -17.34 10.62
N ALA A 207 5.44 -16.54 11.13
CA ALA A 207 5.76 -15.37 11.94
C ALA A 207 6.46 -15.76 13.27
N ARG A 208 5.96 -16.78 13.98
CA ARG A 208 6.60 -17.29 15.21
C ARG A 208 7.99 -17.84 14.95
N THR A 209 8.20 -18.52 13.82
CA THR A 209 9.52 -19.00 13.39
C THR A 209 10.47 -17.83 13.17
N TRP A 210 10.04 -16.81 12.43
CA TRP A 210 10.82 -15.58 12.21
C TRP A 210 11.26 -14.94 13.53
N PHE A 211 10.33 -14.71 14.46
CA PHE A 211 10.67 -14.08 15.74
C PHE A 211 11.51 -14.99 16.65
N SER A 212 11.34 -16.31 16.59
CA SER A 212 12.20 -17.25 17.31
C SER A 212 13.65 -17.18 16.82
N LEU A 213 13.86 -17.07 15.51
CA LEU A 213 15.17 -16.88 14.89
C LEU A 213 15.80 -15.54 15.29
N LEU A 214 14.99 -14.46 15.33
CA LEU A 214 15.46 -13.16 15.84
C LEU A 214 15.89 -13.21 17.31
N VAL A 215 15.17 -13.97 18.15
CA VAL A 215 15.55 -14.19 19.57
C VAL A 215 16.83 -15.06 19.67
N ALA A 216 17.00 -16.03 18.78
CA ALA A 216 18.23 -16.82 18.68
C ALA A 216 19.43 -16.00 18.17
N GLY A 217 19.18 -14.80 17.64
CA GLY A 217 20.20 -13.85 17.20
C GLY A 217 20.57 -13.98 15.72
N ASP A 218 19.83 -14.75 14.92
CA ASP A 218 20.04 -14.84 13.48
C ASP A 218 18.74 -15.21 12.73
N GLY A 219 18.16 -14.23 12.06
CA GLY A 219 17.00 -14.39 11.18
C GLY A 219 17.31 -14.95 9.79
N SER A 220 18.59 -15.00 9.39
CA SER A 220 19.00 -15.34 8.03
C SER A 220 18.46 -16.67 7.47
N PRO A 221 18.22 -17.73 8.27
CA PRO A 221 17.71 -19.00 7.74
C PRO A 221 16.33 -18.92 7.06
N LEU A 222 15.51 -17.92 7.38
CA LEU A 222 14.18 -17.74 6.78
C LEU A 222 14.15 -16.68 5.68
N LEU A 223 15.28 -15.98 5.44
CA LEU A 223 15.31 -14.87 4.50
C LEU A 223 15.46 -15.36 3.07
N ASN A 224 14.60 -14.88 2.18
CA ASN A 224 14.85 -14.97 0.75
C ASN A 224 16.09 -14.12 0.39
N PRO A 225 16.96 -14.53 -0.56
CA PRO A 225 18.10 -13.71 -1.00
C PRO A 225 17.75 -12.28 -1.42
N GLN A 226 16.57 -12.10 -2.00
CA GLN A 226 16.03 -10.83 -2.53
C GLN A 226 15.15 -10.09 -1.51
N VAL A 227 15.16 -10.47 -0.23
CA VAL A 227 14.33 -9.86 0.82
C VAL A 227 14.66 -8.38 1.01
N GLN A 228 13.63 -7.55 1.22
CA GLN A 228 13.81 -6.18 1.68
C GLN A 228 13.21 -5.94 3.06
N GLY A 229 13.88 -5.11 3.84
CA GLY A 229 13.44 -4.66 5.15
C GLY A 229 13.32 -3.15 5.23
N GLN A 230 12.27 -2.65 5.89
CA GLN A 230 12.07 -1.23 6.17
C GLN A 230 11.56 -1.02 7.59
N SER A 231 12.13 -0.05 8.30
CA SER A 231 11.60 0.44 9.57
C SER A 231 11.06 1.87 9.45
N ALA A 232 10.17 2.23 10.37
CA ALA A 232 9.65 3.60 10.50
C ALA A 232 10.77 4.64 10.75
N GLY A 233 11.91 4.23 11.32
CA GLY A 233 13.06 5.10 11.53
C GLY A 233 13.93 5.35 10.29
N GLY A 234 13.49 4.88 9.10
CA GLY A 234 14.21 5.04 7.84
C GLY A 234 15.31 4.01 7.59
N SER A 235 15.71 3.22 8.59
CA SER A 235 16.68 2.13 8.42
C SER A 235 16.05 0.88 7.80
N GLY A 236 16.87 0.08 7.12
CA GLY A 236 16.45 -1.15 6.48
C GLY A 236 17.58 -1.81 5.71
N TYR A 237 17.27 -2.83 4.92
CA TYR A 237 18.19 -3.54 4.02
C TYR A 237 17.51 -3.85 2.69
N SER A 238 18.31 -3.92 1.63
CA SER A 238 17.83 -4.10 0.25
C SER A 238 17.89 -5.54 -0.22
N THR A 239 18.68 -6.39 0.45
CA THR A 239 18.82 -7.83 0.20
C THR A 239 19.19 -8.54 1.49
N SER A 240 19.15 -9.89 1.52
CA SER A 240 19.62 -10.63 2.70
C SER A 240 21.12 -10.44 2.96
N ALA A 241 21.93 -10.08 1.95
CA ALA A 241 23.36 -9.81 2.13
C ALA A 241 23.64 -8.56 2.98
N GLU A 242 22.70 -7.62 3.02
CA GLU A 242 22.77 -6.40 3.85
C GLU A 242 22.15 -6.60 5.24
N TYR A 243 21.44 -7.71 5.45
CA TYR A 243 20.80 -8.01 6.73
C TYR A 243 21.84 -8.11 7.84
N LYS A 244 21.60 -7.36 8.91
CA LYS A 244 22.39 -7.42 10.14
C LYS A 244 21.51 -7.95 11.25
N PRO A 245 21.88 -9.08 11.86
CA PRO A 245 21.11 -9.62 12.98
C PRO A 245 21.01 -8.59 14.11
N GLY A 246 19.79 -8.41 14.62
CA GLY A 246 19.55 -7.67 15.85
C GLY A 246 19.67 -8.58 17.07
N GLN A 247 19.82 -8.00 18.25
CA GLN A 247 19.67 -8.73 19.50
C GLN A 247 18.26 -8.48 20.06
N MET A 248 17.47 -9.54 20.15
CA MET A 248 16.14 -9.57 20.76
C MET A 248 16.15 -10.57 21.92
N LYS A 249 15.70 -10.17 23.11
CA LYS A 249 15.67 -11.08 24.27
C LYS A 249 14.45 -11.97 24.27
N ALA A 250 13.30 -11.38 23.96
CA ALA A 250 12.00 -12.03 23.87
C ALA A 250 11.08 -11.19 22.97
N ALA A 251 10.08 -11.83 22.39
CA ALA A 251 8.99 -11.20 21.67
C ALA A 251 7.67 -11.84 22.08
N GLU A 252 6.69 -11.00 22.38
CA GLU A 252 5.29 -11.36 22.51
C GLU A 252 4.57 -10.93 21.23
N LEU A 253 3.85 -11.87 20.62
CA LEU A 253 3.16 -11.68 19.34
C LEU A 253 1.65 -11.71 19.59
N SER A 254 0.93 -10.75 19.04
CA SER A 254 -0.52 -10.60 19.17
C SER A 254 -1.18 -10.16 17.86
N ASP A 255 -2.52 -10.14 17.84
CA ASP A 255 -3.33 -9.45 16.82
C ASP A 255 -3.04 -9.88 15.38
N PHE A 256 -2.78 -11.17 15.16
CA PHE A 256 -2.50 -11.72 13.84
C PHE A 256 -3.68 -11.52 12.89
N VAL A 257 -3.39 -11.07 11.68
CA VAL A 257 -4.26 -11.21 10.50
C VAL A 257 -3.42 -11.77 9.37
N VAL A 258 -3.93 -12.87 8.81
CA VAL A 258 -3.27 -13.61 7.74
C VAL A 258 -4.14 -13.57 6.51
N THR A 259 -3.55 -13.37 5.35
CA THR A 259 -4.20 -13.49 4.04
C THR A 259 -3.25 -14.22 3.12
N ARG A 260 -3.80 -14.98 2.18
CA ARG A 260 -3.02 -15.82 1.28
C ARG A 260 -3.61 -15.80 -0.13
N ASN A 261 -2.73 -15.91 -1.11
CA ASN A 261 -3.08 -16.23 -2.48
C ASN A 261 -2.01 -17.16 -3.06
N GLY A 262 -2.35 -18.44 -3.20
CA GLY A 262 -1.44 -19.47 -3.69
C GLY A 262 -0.18 -19.60 -2.82
N ASP A 263 0.95 -19.19 -3.39
CA ASP A 263 2.29 -19.26 -2.82
C ASP A 263 2.72 -17.97 -2.11
N LEU A 264 1.85 -16.97 -2.03
CA LEU A 264 2.08 -15.72 -1.31
C LEU A 264 1.22 -15.66 -0.06
N LEU A 265 1.83 -15.32 1.07
CA LEU A 265 1.16 -15.19 2.36
C LEU A 265 1.60 -13.88 3.03
N VAL A 266 0.64 -13.08 3.46
CA VAL A 266 0.88 -11.81 4.17
C VAL A 266 0.40 -11.95 5.60
N VAL A 267 1.23 -11.54 6.54
CA VAL A 267 0.91 -11.50 7.97
C VAL A 267 1.08 -10.09 8.49
N THR A 268 0.04 -9.54 9.08
CA THR A 268 0.15 -8.39 9.98
C THR A 268 -0.05 -8.82 11.42
N LEU A 269 0.73 -8.24 12.33
CA LEU A 269 0.70 -8.62 13.74
C LEU A 269 1.23 -7.49 14.64
N GLY A 270 0.85 -7.54 15.91
CA GLY A 270 1.44 -6.75 16.97
C GLY A 270 2.65 -7.45 17.58
N VAL A 271 3.72 -6.69 17.86
CA VAL A 271 4.94 -7.21 18.51
C VAL A 271 5.39 -6.32 19.65
N SER A 272 5.40 -6.89 20.85
CA SER A 272 6.02 -6.32 22.05
C SER A 272 7.33 -7.05 22.33
N ALA A 273 8.42 -6.31 22.55
CA ALA A 273 9.72 -6.94 22.78
C ALA A 273 10.48 -6.22 23.90
N GLU A 274 11.10 -7.01 24.78
CA GLU A 274 11.95 -6.47 25.84
C GLU A 274 13.39 -6.27 25.33
N GLY A 275 13.89 -5.04 25.45
CA GLY A 275 15.33 -4.76 25.34
C GLY A 275 15.94 -4.99 23.97
N THR A 276 15.20 -4.81 22.88
CA THR A 276 15.73 -5.01 21.53
C THR A 276 16.74 -3.92 21.16
N VAL A 277 17.91 -4.34 20.67
CA VAL A 277 18.88 -3.46 20.01
C VAL A 277 19.10 -4.04 18.61
N TYR A 278 18.48 -3.42 17.61
CA TYR A 278 18.91 -3.60 16.23
C TYR A 278 20.21 -2.83 16.03
N ALA A 279 21.13 -3.37 15.24
CA ALA A 279 22.44 -2.77 14.97
C ALA A 279 22.31 -1.40 14.27
N GLY A 280 22.04 -0.34 15.04
CA GLY A 280 22.13 1.05 14.61
C GLY A 280 20.90 1.93 14.83
N SER A 281 19.68 1.40 15.03
CA SER A 281 18.52 2.27 15.29
C SER A 281 17.28 1.48 15.71
N THR A 282 16.60 2.02 16.73
CA THR A 282 15.31 1.63 17.31
C THR A 282 15.38 0.57 18.41
N LYS A 283 15.26 1.04 19.64
CA LYS A 283 14.89 0.22 20.80
C LYS A 283 13.41 -0.10 20.64
N LEU A 284 13.03 -1.37 20.49
CA LEU A 284 11.63 -1.73 20.69
C LEU A 284 11.33 -1.49 22.18
N GLY A 285 10.40 -0.57 22.44
CA GLY A 285 9.87 -0.38 23.78
C GLY A 285 8.95 -1.55 24.15
N THR A 286 8.49 -1.56 25.40
CA THR A 286 7.45 -2.48 25.88
C THR A 286 6.07 -2.23 25.25
N LYS A 287 5.96 -1.26 24.33
CA LYS A 287 4.73 -0.98 23.59
C LYS A 287 4.65 -1.88 22.36
N THR A 288 3.45 -2.36 22.06
CA THR A 288 3.17 -3.16 20.86
C THR A 288 3.46 -2.35 19.59
N ASN A 289 4.28 -2.91 18.71
CA ASN A 289 4.66 -2.32 17.44
C ASN A 289 4.06 -3.15 16.29
N PRO A 290 3.33 -2.53 15.34
CA PRO A 290 2.82 -3.25 14.18
C PRO A 290 3.94 -3.79 13.29
N ARG A 291 3.63 -4.90 12.61
CA ARG A 291 4.49 -5.55 11.61
C ARG A 291 3.68 -5.91 10.39
N VAL A 292 4.33 -5.87 9.23
CA VAL A 292 3.87 -6.52 8.00
C VAL A 292 4.98 -7.46 7.56
N LEU A 293 4.65 -8.73 7.35
CA LEU A 293 5.55 -9.76 6.84
C LEU A 293 4.93 -10.34 5.58
N THR A 294 5.70 -10.47 4.51
CA THR A 294 5.27 -11.16 3.29
C THR A 294 6.19 -12.33 3.01
N PHE A 295 5.60 -13.51 2.89
CA PHE A 295 6.27 -14.77 2.63
C PHE A 295 5.96 -15.27 1.23
N LEU A 296 6.93 -15.98 0.65
CA LEU A 296 6.86 -16.65 -0.64
C LEU A 296 7.21 -18.13 -0.45
N GLN A 297 6.38 -19.01 -1.00
CA GLN A 297 6.67 -20.43 -1.14
C GLN A 297 7.41 -20.69 -2.45
N ASP A 298 8.51 -21.45 -2.41
CA ASP A 298 9.22 -21.87 -3.62
C ASP A 298 8.61 -23.14 -4.25
N ASP A 299 9.20 -23.57 -5.37
CA ASP A 299 8.75 -24.76 -6.11
C ASP A 299 8.94 -26.08 -5.33
N GLN A 300 9.74 -26.05 -4.25
CA GLN A 300 9.99 -27.17 -3.35
C GLN A 300 8.99 -27.17 -2.18
N GLY A 301 8.16 -26.14 -2.06
CA GLY A 301 7.18 -25.99 -0.99
C GLY A 301 7.74 -25.30 0.26
N GLU A 302 8.97 -24.79 0.22
CA GLU A 302 9.62 -24.12 1.36
C GLU A 302 9.27 -22.63 1.38
N TRP A 303 8.97 -22.11 2.57
CA TRP A 303 8.58 -20.72 2.76
C TRP A 303 9.76 -19.83 3.15
N SER A 304 9.88 -18.68 2.51
CA SER A 304 10.89 -17.67 2.82
C SER A 304 10.28 -16.26 2.92
N LEU A 305 10.85 -15.42 3.77
CA LEU A 305 10.44 -14.03 3.97
C LEU A 305 11.02 -13.16 2.85
N ILE A 306 10.17 -12.41 2.13
CA ILE A 306 10.56 -11.53 1.01
C ILE A 306 10.40 -10.04 1.32
N ALA A 307 9.56 -9.68 2.28
CA ALA A 307 9.42 -8.30 2.74
C ALA A 307 9.10 -8.24 4.24
N THR A 308 9.74 -7.31 4.95
CA THR A 308 9.43 -7.04 6.36
C THR A 308 9.38 -5.54 6.67
N ALA A 309 8.24 -5.11 7.23
CA ALA A 309 8.01 -3.75 7.67
C ALA A 309 7.90 -3.68 9.20
N THR A 310 8.70 -2.81 9.81
CA THR A 310 8.75 -2.59 11.26
C THR A 310 8.28 -1.19 11.60
N PHE A 311 7.05 -1.06 12.09
CA PHE A 311 6.48 0.21 12.51
C PHE A 311 6.93 0.55 13.95
N ASN A 312 6.81 1.84 14.28
CA ASN A 312 6.75 2.30 15.68
C ASN A 312 5.34 2.01 16.23
N PRO A 313 5.09 2.19 17.55
CA PRO A 313 3.73 2.18 18.05
C PRO A 313 2.87 3.19 17.25
N PRO A 314 1.56 2.93 17.09
CA PRO A 314 0.67 3.81 16.36
C PRO A 314 0.90 5.28 16.69
N ALA A 315 1.10 6.09 15.65
CA ALA A 315 1.36 7.51 15.80
C ALA A 315 0.04 8.26 16.04
N ASP A 316 0.01 9.06 17.10
CA ASP A 316 -1.04 10.04 17.36
C ASP A 316 -0.64 11.40 16.78
N ILE A 317 -1.61 12.30 16.63
CA ILE A 317 -1.34 13.71 16.30
C ILE A 317 -0.45 14.31 17.40
N PRO A 318 0.66 14.99 17.06
CA PRO A 318 1.50 15.65 18.05
C PRO A 318 0.70 16.66 18.89
N ALA A 319 0.93 16.66 20.20
CA ALA A 319 0.20 17.56 21.10
C ALA A 319 0.44 19.04 20.75
N GLY A 320 -0.62 19.83 20.75
CA GLY A 320 -0.56 21.28 20.52
C GLY A 320 -0.57 21.71 19.04
N VAL A 321 -0.79 20.78 18.11
CA VAL A 321 -1.01 21.12 16.71
C VAL A 321 -2.50 21.46 16.47
N GLU A 322 -2.75 22.58 15.77
CA GLU A 322 -4.10 23.00 15.37
C GLU A 322 -4.68 22.06 14.29
N CYS A 323 -6.01 21.97 14.20
CA CYS A 323 -6.64 21.21 13.12
C CYS A 323 -6.55 21.98 11.80
N ALA A 324 -6.48 21.25 10.67
CA ALA A 324 -6.55 21.83 9.34
C ALA A 324 -8.00 22.14 8.96
N VAL A 325 -8.29 23.37 8.54
CA VAL A 325 -9.60 23.69 7.97
C VAL A 325 -9.65 23.15 6.54
N SER A 326 -10.56 22.21 6.25
CA SER A 326 -10.82 21.78 4.87
C SER A 326 -11.38 22.96 4.08
N THR A 327 -10.75 23.31 2.97
CA THR A 327 -11.31 24.30 2.03
C THR A 327 -12.23 23.58 1.05
N ASN A 328 -13.54 23.67 1.29
CA ASN A 328 -14.58 23.31 0.32
C ASN A 328 -14.73 24.39 -0.77
#